data_AF-A0A1H9AYJ3-F1
#
_entry.id   AF-A0A1H9AYJ3-F1
#
_cell.length_a   1.000
_cell.length_b   1.000
_cell.length_c   1.000
_cell.angle_alpha   90.00
_cell.angle_beta   90.00
_cell.angle_gamma   90.00
#
_symmetry.space_group_name_H-M   'P 1'
#
loop_
_entity.id
_entity.type
_entity.pdbx_description
1 polymer ?
#
loop_
_entity_poly.entity_id
_entity_poly.type
_entity_poly.pdbx_seq_one_letter_code
_entity_poly.pdbx_strand_id
1 'polypeptide(L)' 'MVALRAEGEQVGGPALRYMNRLSDFFFVASRWVNDHGDAEVLWVPGQNR' A
#
# COMPACT_ATOMS: atom_id res chain seq x y z
N MET A 1 4.55 3.57 15.44
CA MET A 1 5.80 2.77 15.31
C MET A 1 5.42 1.44 14.66
N VAL A 2 6.22 0.90 13.73
CA VAL A 2 5.96 -0.45 13.18
C VAL A 2 6.40 -1.52 14.18
N ALA A 3 5.80 -2.72 14.15
CA ALA A 3 5.95 -3.77 15.17
C ALA A 3 7.41 -4.01 15.57
N LEU A 4 8.29 -4.30 14.59
CA LEU A 4 9.73 -4.50 14.82
C LEU A 4 10.36 -3.34 15.61
N ARG A 5 10.09 -2.08 15.22
CA ARG A 5 10.65 -0.90 15.91
C ARG A 5 10.04 -0.70 17.31
N ALA A 6 8.81 -1.16 17.54
CA ALA A 6 8.19 -1.15 18.86
C ALA A 6 8.79 -2.20 19.79
N GLU A 7 9.24 -3.33 19.23
CA GLU A 7 9.92 -4.42 19.93
C GLU A 7 11.41 -4.16 20.18
N GLY A 8 11.92 -2.99 19.77
CA GLY A 8 13.31 -2.57 19.98
C GLY A 8 14.27 -2.94 18.85
N GLU A 9 13.78 -3.55 17.77
CA GLU A 9 14.60 -3.86 16.60
C GLU A 9 15.05 -2.59 15.88
N GLN A 10 16.31 -2.59 15.44
CA GLN A 10 16.86 -1.50 14.64
C GLN A 10 16.35 -1.60 13.20
N VAL A 11 15.33 -0.82 12.89
CA VAL A 11 14.87 -0.60 11.51
C VAL A 11 15.33 0.76 11.02
N GLY A 12 16.13 0.77 9.94
CA GLY A 12 16.68 2.00 9.37
C GLY A 12 15.59 2.94 8.81
N GLY A 13 15.76 4.24 9.06
CA GLY A 13 14.87 5.29 8.55
C GLY A 13 14.64 5.25 7.02
N PRO A 14 15.67 5.03 6.18
CA PRO A 14 15.48 4.88 4.74
C PRO A 14 14.57 3.70 4.35
N ALA A 15 14.71 2.55 5.01
CA ALA A 15 13.89 1.37 4.73
C ALA A 15 12.41 1.62 5.07
N LEU A 16 12.13 2.28 6.19
CA LEU A 16 10.76 2.68 6.56
C LEU A 16 10.14 3.62 5.52
N ARG A 17 10.90 4.62 5.04
CA ARG A 17 10.44 5.54 4.01
C ARG A 17 10.19 4.82 2.68
N TYR A 18 11.10 3.93 2.27
CA TYR A 18 10.95 3.15 1.05
C TYR A 18 9.69 2.29 1.09
N MET A 19 9.49 1.48 2.13
CA MET A 19 8.30 0.64 2.27
C MET A 19 7.01 1.46 2.26
N ASN A 20 7.01 2.63 2.90
CA ASN A 20 5.84 3.51 2.90
C ASN A 20 5.56 4.16 1.54
N ARG A 21 6.56 4.40 0.70
CA ARG A 21 6.35 4.89 -0.68
C ARG A 21 6.04 3.76 -1.66
N LEU A 22 6.54 2.55 -1.38
CA LEU A 22 6.31 1.38 -2.20
C LEU A 22 4.83 1.00 -2.27
N SER A 23 4.07 1.21 -1.19
CA SER A 23 2.61 1.02 -1.22
C SER A 23 1.91 1.96 -2.21
N ASP A 24 2.33 3.24 -2.24
CA ASP A 24 1.76 4.24 -3.14
C ASP A 24 2.11 3.89 -4.60
N PHE A 25 3.35 3.44 -4.83
CA PHE A 25 3.77 2.94 -6.14
C PHE A 25 2.92 1.76 -6.60
N PHE A 26 2.71 0.74 -5.75
CA PHE A 26 1.89 -0.41 -6.14
C PHE A 26 0.43 -0.03 -6.39
N PHE A 27 -0.11 0.94 -5.65
CA PHE A 27 -1.46 1.46 -5.94
C PHE A 27 -1.55 2.15 -7.30
N VAL A 28 -0.55 2.95 -7.70
CA VAL A 28 -0.53 3.58 -9.03
C VAL A 28 -0.29 2.54 -10.13
N ALA A 29 0.67 1.64 -9.93
CA ALA A 29 1.02 0.60 -10.88
C ALA A 29 -0.15 -0.37 -11.11
N SER A 30 -0.90 -0.75 -10.06
CA SER A 30 -2.05 -1.63 -10.20
C SER A 30 -3.13 -1.02 -11.09
N ARG A 31 -3.43 0.28 -10.90
CA ARG A 31 -4.41 0.99 -11.73
C ARG A 31 -3.95 1.08 -13.18
N TRP A 32 -2.65 1.34 -13.40
CA TRP A 32 -2.09 1.38 -14.74
C TRP A 32 -2.24 0.06 -15.48
N VAL A 33 -1.89 -1.07 -14.84
CA VAL A 33 -2.02 -2.39 -15.46
C VAL A 33 -3.48 -2.85 -15.60
N ASN A 34 -4.38 -2.27 -14.81
CA ASN A 34 -5.81 -2.56 -14.83
C ASN A 34 -6.55 -1.66 -15.83
N ASP A 35 -6.17 -1.79 -17.10
CA ASP A 35 -6.70 -1.01 -18.23
C ASP A 35 -6.59 0.50 -18.02
N HIS A 36 -5.43 0.98 -17.56
CA HIS A 36 -5.18 2.39 -17.25
C HIS A 36 -6.19 3.01 -16.26
N GLY A 37 -6.92 2.18 -15.51
CA GLY A 37 -7.94 2.59 -14.54
C GLY A 37 -9.39 2.43 -15.02
N ASP A 38 -9.63 1.91 -16.23
CA ASP A 38 -10.99 1.72 -16.76
C ASP A 38 -11.66 0.45 -16.22
N ALA A 39 -10.89 -0.55 -15.81
CA ALA A 39 -11.37 -1.83 -15.29
C ALA A 39 -11.38 -1.90 -13.74
N GLU A 40 -11.45 -0.76 -13.06
CA GLU A 40 -11.36 -0.69 -11.59
C GLU A 40 -12.55 -1.34 -10.86
N VAL A 41 -12.25 -2.12 -9.82
CA VAL A 41 -13.27 -2.65 -8.91
C VAL A 41 -13.55 -1.61 -7.84
N LEU A 42 -14.68 -0.92 -7.99
CA LEU A 42 -15.12 0.10 -7.03
C LEU A 42 -15.76 -0.53 -5.81
N TRP A 43 -15.44 0.00 -4.63
CA TRP A 43 -16.11 -0.37 -3.39
C TRP A 43 -17.58 0.01 -3.46
N VAL A 44 -18.45 -0.96 -3.18
CA VAL A 44 -19.90 -0.73 -3.06
C VAL A 44 -20.30 -0.74 -1.58
N PRO A 45 -21.00 0.29 -1.09
CA PRO A 45 -21.53 0.29 0.27
C PRO A 45 -22.39 -0.94 0.55
N GLY A 46 -22.04 -1.70 1.59
CA GLY A 46 -22.83 -2.86 2.04
C GLY A 46 -22.75 -4.11 1.16
N GLN A 47 -21.78 -4.20 0.23
CA GLN A 47 -21.65 -5.33 -0.71
C GLN A 47 -21.58 -6.71 -0.05
N ASN A 48 -21.09 -6.78 1.21
CA ASN A 48 -20.92 -8.03 1.97
C ASN A 48 -21.63 -7.99 3.34
N ARG A 49 -22.74 -7.25 3.47
CA ARG A 49 -23.51 -7.18 4.73
C ARG A 49 -24.71 -8.11 4.73
#